data_AF-A0A816H003-F1
#
_entry.id   AF-A0A816H003-F1
#
_cell.length_a   1.000
_cell.length_b   1.000
_cell.length_c   1.000
_cell.angle_alpha   90.00
_cell.angle_beta   90.00
_cell.angle_gamma   90.00
#
_symmetry.space_group_name_H-M   'P 1'
#
loop_
_entity.id
_entity.type
_entity.pdbx_description
1 polymer ?
#
loop_
_entity_poly.entity_id
_entity_poly.type
_entity_poly.pdbx_seq_one_letter_code
_entity_poly.pdbx_strand_id
1 'polypeptide(L)'
;MDTHWQPYSTVCQVCKFQYNFIGKYETFDDDFHLLLKRLNVSDWNIEKRRGASGHKTRDYQQLYSTLPDHLICQLKRLYQEDFQFFNYRIEDYVNRTQLIC
;
A
#
# COMPACT_ATOMS: atom_id res chain seq x y z
N MET A 1 -15.76 13.34 1.37
CA MET A 1 -14.86 12.34 0.76
C MET A 1 -15.38 10.98 1.19
N ASP A 2 -15.49 10.03 0.27
CA ASP A 2 -15.87 8.66 0.63
C ASP A 2 -14.83 8.08 1.61
N THR A 3 -15.28 7.38 2.65
CA THR A 3 -14.42 6.83 3.71
C THR A 3 -13.36 5.86 3.17
N HIS A 4 -13.61 5.19 2.05
CA HIS A 4 -12.64 4.30 1.42
C HIS A 4 -11.41 5.04 0.83
N TRP A 5 -11.54 6.34 0.57
CA TRP A 5 -10.48 7.19 0.02
C TRP A 5 -9.92 8.19 1.03
N GLN A 6 -10.38 8.13 2.28
CA GLN A 6 -9.80 8.97 3.32
C GLN A 6 -8.48 8.35 3.80
N PRO A 7 -7.45 9.16 4.13
CA PRO A 7 -6.21 8.64 4.69
C PRO A 7 -6.46 7.80 5.94
N TYR A 8 -5.79 6.66 6.07
CA TYR A 8 -5.95 5.73 7.19
C TYR A 8 -5.61 6.37 8.53
N SER A 9 -4.62 7.28 8.53
CA SER A 9 -4.27 8.18 9.65
C SER A 9 -5.46 8.99 10.19
N THR A 10 -6.47 9.27 9.36
CA THR A 10 -7.62 10.12 9.72
C THR A 10 -8.88 9.33 10.07
N VAL A 11 -9.06 8.13 9.50
CA VAL A 11 -10.27 7.31 9.70
C VAL A 11 -10.08 6.26 10.78
N CYS A 12 -8.86 5.73 10.90
CA CYS A 12 -8.63 4.51 11.64
C CYS A 12 -7.79 4.76 12.89
N GLN A 13 -8.10 3.96 13.91
CA GLN A 13 -7.37 3.88 15.15
C GLN A 13 -6.03 3.13 14.98
N VAL A 14 -5.25 3.44 13.94
CA VAL A 14 -3.95 2.80 13.66
C VAL A 14 -3.07 2.83 14.93
N CYS A 15 -3.12 3.93 15.67
CA CYS A 15 -2.36 4.09 16.90
C CYS A 15 -2.92 3.32 18.12
N LYS A 16 -4.14 2.78 18.08
CA LYS A 16 -4.76 2.12 19.26
C LYS A 16 -4.67 0.60 19.21
N PHE A 17 -4.23 0.02 18.09
CA PHE A 17 -3.97 -1.40 17.98
C PHE A 17 -2.47 -1.66 18.05
N GLN A 18 -2.09 -2.68 18.83
CA GLN A 18 -0.72 -3.19 18.85
C GLN A 18 -0.60 -4.29 17.80
N TYR A 19 -0.18 -3.91 16.60
CA TYR A 19 -0.04 -4.87 15.50
C TYR A 19 1.11 -5.85 15.76
N ASN A 20 0.82 -7.14 15.69
CA ASN A 20 1.83 -8.20 15.70
C ASN A 20 2.35 -8.52 14.28
N PHE A 21 1.66 -8.03 13.25
CA PHE A 21 1.97 -8.24 11.85
C PHE A 21 1.38 -7.11 11.00
N ILE A 22 2.15 -6.61 10.03
CA ILE A 22 1.72 -5.69 8.99
C ILE A 22 2.25 -6.25 7.67
N GLY A 23 1.36 -6.60 6.74
CA GLY A 23 1.72 -7.06 5.40
C GLY A 23 1.53 -5.98 4.34
N LYS A 24 2.16 -6.16 3.18
CA LYS A 24 2.05 -5.26 2.03
C LYS A 24 1.52 -6.01 0.80
N TYR A 25 0.84 -5.29 -0.09
CA TYR A 25 0.33 -5.87 -1.32
C TYR A 25 1.45 -6.30 -2.27
N GLU A 26 2.53 -5.53 -2.31
CA GLU A 26 3.69 -5.80 -3.16
C GLU A 26 4.42 -7.10 -2.78
N THR A 27 4.37 -7.48 -1.51
CA THR A 27 5.00 -8.68 -0.93
C THR A 27 3.95 -9.66 -0.41
N PHE A 28 2.72 -9.61 -0.95
CA PHE A 28 1.57 -10.33 -0.40
C PHE A 28 1.84 -11.81 -0.18
N ASP A 29 2.47 -12.49 -1.15
CA ASP A 29 2.72 -13.93 -1.05
C ASP A 29 3.68 -14.25 0.09
N ASP A 30 4.82 -13.56 0.14
CA ASP A 30 5.84 -13.76 1.16
C ASP A 30 5.29 -13.43 2.56
N ASP A 31 4.58 -12.31 2.67
CA ASP A 31 3.95 -11.85 3.90
C ASP A 31 2.87 -12.82 4.39
N PHE A 32 2.04 -13.31 3.47
CA PHE A 32 0.98 -14.24 3.81
C PHE A 32 1.53 -15.62 4.20
N HIS A 33 2.57 -16.11 3.50
CA HIS A 33 3.27 -17.34 3.89
C HIS A 33 3.92 -17.21 5.27
N LEU A 34 4.56 -16.08 5.57
CA LEU A 34 5.12 -15.80 6.89
C LEU A 34 4.04 -15.79 7.98
N LEU A 35 2.89 -15.17 7.69
CA LEU A 35 1.75 -15.13 8.61
C LEU A 35 1.21 -16.54 8.91
N LEU A 36 0.97 -17.36 7.88
CA LEU A 36 0.50 -18.74 8.06
C LEU A 36 1.48 -19.58 8.90
N LYS A 37 2.78 -19.43 8.64
CA LYS A 37 3.83 -20.11 9.42
C LYS A 37 3.80 -19.68 10.88
N ARG A 38 3.64 -18.39 11.18
CA ARG A 38 3.52 -17.87 12.55
C ARG A 38 2.28 -18.38 13.28
N LEU A 39 1.21 -18.65 12.54
CA LEU A 39 -0.05 -19.18 13.08
C LEU A 39 -0.09 -20.71 13.14
N ASN A 40 0.98 -21.41 12.72
CA ASN A 40 1.03 -22.88 12.60
C ASN A 40 -0.10 -23.46 11.73
N VAL A 41 -0.48 -22.75 10.66
CA VAL A 41 -1.49 -23.22 9.70
C VAL A 41 -0.79 -23.82 8.48
N SER A 42 -0.92 -25.13 8.28
CA SER A 42 -0.32 -25.86 7.16
C SER A 42 -1.24 -26.03 5.95
N ASP A 43 -2.57 -26.04 6.17
CA ASP A 43 -3.54 -26.53 5.17
C ASP A 43 -4.26 -25.40 4.42
N TRP A 44 -3.61 -24.24 4.28
CA TRP A 44 -4.19 -23.11 3.56
C TRP A 44 -3.67 -23.01 2.12
N ASN A 45 -4.55 -23.26 1.15
CA ASN A 45 -4.21 -23.13 -0.25
C ASN A 45 -4.51 -21.70 -0.76
N ILE A 46 -3.46 -20.88 -0.88
CA ILE A 46 -3.51 -19.49 -1.34
C ILE A 46 -4.01 -19.41 -2.79
N GLU A 47 -3.50 -20.28 -3.66
CA GLU A 47 -3.80 -20.31 -5.09
C GLU A 47 -5.31 -20.46 -5.36
N LYS A 48 -5.99 -21.30 -4.59
CA LYS A 48 -7.44 -21.54 -4.76
C LYS A 48 -8.32 -20.38 -4.29
N ARG A 49 -7.79 -19.45 -3.50
CA ARG A 49 -8.54 -18.31 -2.93
C ARG A 49 -8.03 -16.95 -3.40
N ARG A 50 -7.07 -16.93 -4.31
CA ARG A 50 -6.64 -15.71 -4.99
C ARG A 50 -7.79 -15.15 -5.83
N GLY A 51 -8.17 -13.92 -5.53
CA GLY A 51 -8.97 -13.10 -6.45
C GLY A 51 -8.11 -12.59 -7.61
N ALA A 52 -8.57 -11.53 -8.29
CA ALA A 52 -7.76 -10.86 -9.31
C ALA A 52 -6.38 -10.50 -8.73
N SER A 53 -5.32 -10.83 -9.47
CA SER A 53 -3.95 -10.52 -9.08
C SER A 53 -3.81 -9.02 -8.81
N GLY A 54 -3.23 -8.66 -7.67
CA GLY A 54 -2.90 -7.27 -7.36
C GLY A 54 -1.98 -6.67 -8.43
N HIS A 55 -2.12 -5.38 -8.68
CA HIS A 55 -1.24 -4.66 -9.60
C HIS A 55 0.19 -4.67 -9.07
N LYS A 56 1.17 -4.85 -9.97
CA LYS A 56 2.58 -4.74 -9.61
C LYS A 56 2.94 -3.26 -9.45
N THR A 57 3.99 -2.94 -8.70
CA THR A 57 4.52 -1.57 -8.55
C THR A 57 4.69 -0.86 -9.91
N ARG A 58 5.11 -1.60 -10.94
CA ARG A 58 5.24 -1.11 -12.32
C ARG A 58 3.93 -0.60 -12.91
N ASP A 59 2.80 -1.23 -12.60
CA ASP A 59 1.49 -0.83 -13.10
C ASP A 59 1.09 0.53 -12.50
N TYR A 60 1.40 0.75 -11.20
CA TYR A 60 1.17 2.02 -10.55
C TYR A 60 2.06 3.14 -11.12
N GLN A 61 3.34 2.86 -11.41
CA GLN A 61 4.22 3.83 -12.07
C GLN A 61 3.67 4.28 -13.42
N GLN A 62 3.12 3.34 -14.20
CA GLN A 62 2.47 3.66 -15.47
C GLN A 62 1.22 4.53 -15.25
N LEU A 63 0.37 4.21 -14.27
CA LEU A 63 -0.80 5.02 -13.95
C LEU A 63 -0.43 6.45 -13.53
N TYR A 64 0.53 6.61 -12.59
CA TYR A 64 0.99 7.93 -12.14
C TYR A 64 1.68 8.73 -13.25
N SER A 65 2.23 8.09 -14.28
CA SER A 65 2.78 8.79 -15.44
C SER A 65 1.72 9.54 -16.25
N THR A 66 0.46 9.12 -16.18
CA THR A 66 -0.66 9.76 -16.89
C THR A 66 -1.23 11.01 -16.19
N LEU A 67 -0.89 11.21 -14.91
CA LEU A 67 -1.44 12.30 -14.10
C LEU A 67 -0.62 13.59 -14.22
N PRO A 68 -1.26 14.78 -14.19
CA PRO A 68 -0.55 16.06 -14.06
C PRO A 68 0.23 16.19 -12.74
N ASP A 69 1.37 16.90 -12.76
CA ASP A 69 2.22 17.08 -11.56
C ASP A 69 1.47 17.67 -10.36
N HIS A 70 0.60 18.66 -10.59
CA HIS A 70 -0.14 19.32 -9.50
C HIS A 70 -1.07 18.34 -8.76
N LEU A 71 -1.68 17.37 -9.46
CA LEU A 71 -2.51 16.33 -8.84
C LEU A 71 -1.65 15.39 -8.02
N ILE A 72 -0.48 15.00 -8.53
CA ILE A 72 0.47 14.16 -7.78
C ILE A 72 0.90 14.87 -6.51
N CYS A 73 1.19 16.16 -6.55
CA CYS A 73 1.54 16.94 -5.36
C CYS A 73 0.38 17.09 -4.37
N GLN A 74 -0.87 17.15 -4.83
CA GLN A 74 -2.04 17.11 -3.96
C GLN A 74 -2.20 15.73 -3.30
N LEU A 75 -2.07 14.65 -4.06
CA LEU A 75 -2.13 13.28 -3.54
C LEU A 75 -1.01 13.00 -2.54
N LYS A 76 0.23 13.41 -2.85
CA LYS A 76 1.38 13.28 -1.97
C LYS A 76 1.11 13.97 -0.63
N ARG A 77 0.62 15.22 -0.64
CA ARG A 77 0.27 15.95 0.59
C ARG A 77 -0.87 15.29 1.35
N LEU A 78 -1.87 14.76 0.65
CA LEU A 78 -3.04 14.13 1.27
C LEU A 78 -2.70 12.84 2.00
N TYR A 79 -1.82 12.00 1.45
CA TYR A 79 -1.48 10.68 2.01
C TYR A 79 -0.10 10.63 2.68
N GLN A 80 0.57 11.78 2.87
CA GLN A 80 1.96 11.83 3.37
C GLN A 80 2.16 11.09 4.69
N GLU A 81 1.23 11.27 5.64
CA GLU A 81 1.30 10.62 6.95
C GLU A 81 1.17 9.09 6.84
N ASP A 82 0.26 8.61 6.00
CA ASP A 82 0.09 7.17 5.76
C ASP A 82 1.35 6.55 5.14
N PHE A 83 1.96 7.24 4.18
CA PHE A 83 3.24 6.81 3.60
C PHE A 83 4.31 6.66 4.69
N GLN A 84 4.38 7.60 5.62
CA GLN A 84 5.32 7.54 6.73
C GLN A 84 4.99 6.39 7.70
N PHE A 85 3.73 6.25 8.14
CA PHE A 85 3.32 5.22 9.09
C PHE A 85 3.54 3.80 8.58
N PHE A 86 3.30 3.57 7.29
CA PHE A 86 3.41 2.24 6.68
C PHE A 86 4.73 2.03 5.91
N ASN A 87 5.67 2.96 6.07
CA ASN A 87 7.01 2.90 5.48
C ASN A 87 6.96 2.68 3.95
N TYR A 88 6.15 3.49 3.28
CA TYR A 88 6.08 3.63 1.83
C TYR A 88 6.78 4.91 1.39
N ARG A 89 7.31 4.90 0.17
CA ARG A 89 7.95 6.07 -0.43
C ARG A 89 7.24 6.43 -1.72
N ILE A 90 6.95 7.72 -1.91
CA ILE A 90 6.30 8.17 -3.15
C ILE A 90 7.20 7.95 -4.37
N GLU A 91 8.53 7.95 -4.17
CA GLU A 91 9.50 7.68 -5.22
C GLU A 91 9.43 6.26 -5.78
N ASP A 92 8.87 5.30 -5.03
CA ASP A 92 8.69 3.93 -5.52
C ASP A 92 7.61 3.86 -6.61
N TYR A 93 6.67 4.81 -6.61
CA TYR A 93 5.51 4.86 -7.50
C TYR A 93 5.57 6.00 -8.52
N VAL A 94 6.31 7.07 -8.24
CA VAL A 94 6.41 8.24 -9.12
C VAL A 94 7.86 8.44 -9.56
N ASN A 95 8.15 8.04 -10.80
CA ASN A 95 9.47 8.25 -11.39
C ASN A 95 9.52 9.57 -12.16
N ARG A 96 9.65 10.70 -11.44
CA ARG A 96 9.83 12.04 -12.02
C ARG A 96 11.05 12.71 -11.40
N THR A 97 12.06 12.96 -12.24
CA THR A 97 13.36 13.51 -11.84
C THR A 97 13.30 14.94 -11.28
N GLN A 98 12.16 15.63 -11.40
CA GLN A 98 11.95 17.02 -10.99
C GLN A 98 10.54 17.30 -10.44
N LEU A 99 9.89 16.34 -9.79
CA LEU A 99 8.61 16.62 -9.14
C LEU A 99 8.83 17.54 -7.92
N ILE A 100 8.60 18.85 -8.12
CA ILE A 100 8.63 19.85 -7.06
C ILE A 100 7.20 20.03 -6.55
N CYS A 101 6.97 19.50 -5.35
CA CYS A 101 5.85 19.78 -4.49
C CYS A 101 6.37 20.59 -3.30
#